data_AF-A0A926TDH7-F1
#
_entry.id   AF-A0A926TDH7-F1
#
_cell.length_a   1.000
_cell.length_b   1.000
_cell.length_c   1.000
_cell.angle_alpha   90.00
_cell.angle_beta   90.00
_cell.angle_gamma   90.00
#
_symmetry.space_group_name_H-M   'P 1'
#
loop_
_entity.id
_entity.type
_entity.pdbx_description
1 polymer ?
#
loop_
_entity_poly.entity_id
_entity_poly.type
_entity_poly.pdbx_seq_one_letter_code
_entity_poly.pdbx_strand_id
1 'polypeptide(L)'
;MTMTMTIAIKLAWKLISRKRSSRRSAAGRDTLAYWAGRGTIDDWTYELVIILLLLVIAARFIAPVGTVVQQAVQQIQSAAAPQPNGSTQIVALRQAIVGQESNGDPSLQNASGSGAMGLGQVMPENLPSWSREALGREITQQEFLSSPDLQLKIIDHKIDQYWQSAIKAANGNQDEAVLRVAAQWYSGDPEKYTSTTPQSWAGDSYPSIAEYSQQVLQRYKAIPQAAVSPAKPSASIGSSAPISSVVKIYSGGEIGSGVVVTPNRIATAAHVLKDLGQINIQAGDQSFTGRVIATDRSTDLAIVEVQRTLAPARLTKVQPTVGEQVTAIGNPRNQGIQATTGKLTSASIMSGVTHSAPIFPGSSGGGLFNDRGELIGINIRADYADPDKATGFISGRAIPTPVITARLEAL
;
A
#
# COMPACT_ATOMS: atom_id res chain seq x y z
N MET A 1 31.47 -9.99 -17.65
CA MET A 1 32.23 -11.17 -17.18
C MET A 1 33.69 -11.04 -17.64
N THR A 2 34.49 -10.10 -17.11
CA THR A 2 35.82 -9.80 -17.72
C THR A 2 36.86 -9.08 -16.84
N MET A 3 36.74 -9.05 -15.52
CA MET A 3 37.84 -8.49 -14.69
C MET A 3 38.02 -9.21 -13.36
N THR A 4 36.93 -9.62 -12.73
CA THR A 4 36.91 -10.37 -11.46
C THR A 4 37.41 -11.81 -11.60
N MET A 5 37.11 -12.48 -12.72
CA MET A 5 37.55 -13.87 -12.97
C MET A 5 39.07 -13.98 -13.16
N THR A 6 39.68 -12.97 -13.80
CA THR A 6 41.14 -12.89 -14.00
C THR A 6 41.89 -12.65 -12.69
N ILE A 7 41.30 -11.88 -11.76
CA ILE A 7 41.87 -11.64 -10.43
C ILE A 7 41.80 -12.92 -9.57
N ALA A 8 40.68 -13.64 -9.61
CA ALA A 8 40.51 -14.90 -8.89
C ALA A 8 41.51 -15.98 -9.37
N ILE A 9 41.70 -16.11 -10.68
CA ILE A 9 42.66 -17.05 -11.27
C ILE A 9 44.09 -16.68 -10.86
N LYS A 10 44.47 -15.39 -10.88
CA LYS A 10 45.81 -14.95 -10.44
C LYS A 10 46.06 -15.18 -8.96
N LEU A 11 45.05 -14.99 -8.09
CA LEU A 11 45.15 -15.27 -6.66
C LEU A 11 45.29 -16.76 -6.36
N ALA A 12 44.51 -17.61 -7.05
CA ALA A 12 44.63 -19.06 -6.95
C ALA A 12 46.02 -19.55 -7.38
N TRP A 13 46.54 -19.04 -8.49
CA TRP A 13 47.88 -19.38 -8.98
C TRP A 13 49.00 -18.93 -8.01
N LYS A 14 48.82 -17.79 -7.33
CA LYS A 14 49.76 -17.26 -6.33
C LYS A 14 49.77 -18.07 -5.02
N LEU A 15 48.63 -18.66 -4.64
CA LEU A 15 48.50 -19.56 -3.49
C LEU A 15 49.11 -20.93 -3.77
N ILE A 16 48.90 -21.47 -4.97
CA ILE A 16 49.45 -22.76 -5.39
C ILE A 16 50.98 -22.71 -5.48
N SER A 17 51.55 -21.61 -6.01
CA SER A 17 53.01 -21.45 -6.15
C SER A 17 53.73 -21.29 -4.80
N ARG A 18 53.12 -20.61 -3.82
CA ARG A 18 53.65 -20.48 -2.45
C ARG A 18 53.68 -21.81 -1.69
N LYS A 19 52.74 -22.71 -1.94
CA LYS A 19 52.71 -24.04 -1.29
C LYS A 19 53.80 -24.97 -1.87
N ARG A 20 54.10 -24.84 -3.16
CA ARG A 20 55.12 -25.62 -3.88
C ARG A 20 56.56 -25.30 -3.44
N SER A 21 56.85 -24.06 -3.01
CA SER A 21 58.18 -23.70 -2.47
C SER A 21 58.43 -24.21 -1.06
N SER A 22 57.39 -24.41 -0.24
CA SER A 22 57.52 -24.91 1.13
C SER A 22 57.85 -26.41 1.23
N ARG A 23 57.39 -27.23 0.25
CA ARG A 23 57.54 -28.69 0.28
C ARG A 23 58.85 -29.23 -0.30
N ARG A 24 59.72 -28.39 -0.89
CA ARG A 24 61.05 -28.81 -1.36
C ARG A 24 62.14 -28.83 -0.27
N SER A 25 61.82 -28.47 0.98
CA SER A 25 62.79 -28.37 2.07
C SER A 25 62.70 -29.45 3.16
N ALA A 26 61.78 -30.43 3.05
CA ALA A 26 61.54 -31.40 4.11
C ALA A 26 61.41 -32.85 3.58
N ALA A 27 62.40 -33.30 2.81
CA ALA A 27 62.57 -34.72 2.49
C ALA A 27 63.94 -35.17 2.99
N GLY A 28 63.97 -35.75 4.19
CA GLY A 28 65.16 -36.35 4.78
C GLY A 28 64.81 -37.33 5.88
N ARG A 29 64.98 -38.63 5.54
CA ARG A 29 65.13 -39.83 6.41
C ARG A 29 63.86 -40.55 6.89
N ASP A 30 63.68 -41.77 6.37
CA ASP A 30 63.57 -43.09 7.04
C ASP A 30 62.63 -43.21 8.27
N THR A 31 61.82 -44.25 8.52
CA THR A 31 61.65 -45.63 8.03
C THR A 31 60.38 -46.26 8.67
N LEU A 32 59.79 -47.26 7.99
CA LEU A 32 59.08 -48.47 8.48
C LEU A 32 57.64 -48.46 9.10
N ALA A 33 56.88 -49.48 8.63
CA ALA A 33 55.80 -50.26 9.27
C ALA A 33 54.37 -49.65 9.36
N TYR A 34 53.24 -50.35 9.14
CA TYR A 34 52.87 -51.70 8.68
C TYR A 34 51.32 -51.69 8.49
N TRP A 35 50.82 -52.23 7.37
CA TRP A 35 49.43 -52.68 7.08
C TRP A 35 48.18 -51.83 7.42
N ALA A 36 47.45 -51.40 6.37
CA ALA A 36 46.05 -51.77 6.14
C ALA A 36 45.58 -51.28 4.75
N GLY A 37 45.29 -52.22 3.85
CA GLY A 37 44.68 -51.94 2.56
C GLY A 37 43.21 -51.53 2.68
N ARG A 38 42.90 -50.32 2.24
CA ARG A 38 41.65 -49.96 1.55
C ARG A 38 41.98 -48.83 0.57
N GLY A 39 41.39 -48.91 -0.62
CA GLY A 39 41.73 -48.13 -1.81
C GLY A 39 42.05 -46.66 -1.51
N THR A 40 43.28 -46.28 -1.84
CA THR A 40 43.71 -44.90 -1.95
C THR A 40 42.89 -44.26 -3.07
N ILE A 41 41.91 -43.45 -2.69
CA ILE A 41 41.38 -42.39 -3.55
C ILE A 41 42.60 -41.52 -3.87
N ASP A 42 43.12 -41.63 -5.10
CA ASP A 42 44.32 -40.93 -5.55
C ASP A 42 44.26 -39.44 -5.15
N ASP A 43 45.37 -38.84 -4.76
CA ASP A 43 45.43 -37.43 -4.31
C ASP A 43 44.76 -36.45 -5.31
N TRP A 44 44.78 -36.81 -6.60
CA TRP A 44 44.06 -36.12 -7.68
C TRP A 44 42.54 -36.15 -7.53
N THR A 45 41.98 -37.27 -7.07
CA THR A 45 40.54 -37.42 -6.83
C THR A 45 40.07 -36.63 -5.60
N TYR A 46 40.90 -36.49 -4.56
CA TYR A 46 40.59 -35.57 -3.44
C TYR A 46 40.64 -34.10 -3.85
N GLU A 47 41.64 -33.69 -4.63
CA GLU A 47 41.69 -32.31 -5.13
C GLU A 47 40.55 -32.01 -6.10
N LEU A 48 40.18 -32.96 -6.98
CA LEU A 48 39.02 -32.83 -7.87
C LEU A 48 37.71 -32.74 -7.11
N VAL A 49 37.51 -33.55 -6.06
CA VAL A 49 36.31 -33.51 -5.21
C VAL A 49 36.23 -32.20 -4.44
N ILE A 50 37.34 -31.69 -3.91
CA ILE A 50 37.39 -30.38 -3.24
C ILE A 50 37.13 -29.24 -4.22
N ILE A 51 37.68 -29.29 -5.44
CA ILE A 51 37.42 -28.30 -6.49
C ILE A 51 35.95 -28.35 -6.92
N LEU A 52 35.35 -29.54 -7.08
CA LEU A 52 33.93 -29.69 -7.38
C LEU A 52 33.04 -29.19 -6.24
N LEU A 53 33.38 -29.47 -4.98
CA LEU A 53 32.68 -28.93 -3.81
C LEU A 53 32.79 -27.41 -3.73
N LEU A 54 33.97 -26.85 -3.98
CA LEU A 54 34.18 -25.40 -4.02
C LEU A 54 33.47 -24.75 -5.22
N LEU A 55 33.36 -25.43 -6.36
CA LEU A 55 32.59 -24.99 -7.52
C LEU A 55 31.08 -25.09 -7.29
N VAL A 56 30.60 -26.11 -6.56
CA VAL A 56 29.19 -26.24 -6.16
C VAL A 56 28.83 -25.21 -5.10
N ILE A 57 29.72 -24.94 -4.14
CA ILE A 57 29.58 -23.87 -3.15
C ILE A 57 29.62 -22.51 -3.85
N ALA A 58 30.59 -22.27 -4.74
CA ALA A 58 30.65 -21.05 -5.55
C ALA A 58 29.41 -20.90 -6.46
N ALA A 59 28.90 -21.98 -7.06
CA ALA A 59 27.67 -21.96 -7.85
C ALA A 59 26.43 -21.67 -6.98
N ARG A 60 26.39 -22.14 -5.73
CA ARG A 60 25.36 -21.79 -4.73
C ARG A 60 25.46 -20.34 -4.22
N PHE A 61 26.60 -19.67 -4.40
CA PHE A 61 26.77 -18.25 -4.07
C PHE A 61 26.76 -17.31 -5.30
N ILE A 62 26.83 -17.85 -6.53
CA ILE A 62 26.74 -17.09 -7.79
C ILE A 62 25.31 -17.09 -8.35
N ALA A 63 24.52 -18.12 -8.06
CA ALA A 63 23.06 -18.07 -8.19
C ALA A 63 22.47 -17.56 -6.87
N PRO A 64 22.58 -16.24 -6.61
CA PRO A 64 21.41 -15.42 -6.92
C PRO A 64 21.75 -14.00 -7.39
N VAL A 65 22.93 -13.71 -7.96
CA VAL A 65 23.15 -12.34 -8.48
C VAL A 65 22.41 -12.14 -9.81
N GLY A 66 22.35 -13.16 -10.66
CA GLY A 66 21.53 -13.13 -11.88
C GLY A 66 20.03 -13.08 -11.57
N THR A 67 19.57 -13.84 -10.58
CA THR A 67 18.15 -13.91 -10.18
C THR A 67 17.75 -12.72 -9.32
N VAL A 68 18.61 -12.16 -8.47
CA VAL A 68 18.31 -10.93 -7.71
C VAL A 68 18.49 -9.71 -8.59
N VAL A 69 19.38 -9.69 -9.58
CA VAL A 69 19.42 -8.61 -10.58
C VAL A 69 18.29 -8.77 -11.59
N GLN A 70 17.87 -9.98 -11.98
CA GLN A 70 16.64 -10.15 -12.78
C GLN A 70 15.39 -9.91 -11.95
N GLN A 71 15.32 -10.30 -10.68
CA GLN A 71 14.20 -9.97 -9.79
C GLN A 71 14.22 -8.51 -9.38
N ALA A 72 15.39 -7.86 -9.27
CA ALA A 72 15.51 -6.43 -9.04
C ALA A 72 15.29 -5.66 -10.33
N VAL A 73 15.68 -6.15 -11.51
CA VAL A 73 15.35 -5.55 -12.81
C VAL A 73 13.89 -5.80 -13.15
N GLN A 74 13.31 -6.93 -12.76
CA GLN A 74 11.89 -7.23 -12.91
C GLN A 74 11.08 -6.52 -11.82
N GLN A 75 11.60 -6.30 -10.60
CA GLN A 75 11.04 -5.41 -9.56
C GLN A 75 11.24 -3.94 -9.88
N ILE A 76 12.30 -3.53 -10.58
CA ILE A 76 12.52 -2.15 -11.04
C ILE A 76 11.70 -1.92 -12.32
N GLN A 77 11.52 -2.92 -13.19
CA GLN A 77 10.62 -2.87 -14.34
C GLN A 77 9.16 -3.10 -13.95
N SER A 78 8.85 -3.67 -12.77
CA SER A 78 7.48 -3.76 -12.23
C SER A 78 7.17 -2.69 -11.14
N ALA A 79 8.18 -2.04 -10.58
CA ALA A 79 8.06 -0.78 -9.82
C ALA A 79 8.14 0.45 -10.73
N ALA A 80 8.71 0.31 -11.94
CA ALA A 80 8.59 1.27 -13.04
C ALA A 80 7.57 0.83 -14.10
N ALA A 81 6.94 -0.35 -13.95
CA ALA A 81 5.64 -0.56 -14.58
C ALA A 81 4.67 0.32 -13.78
N PRO A 82 3.90 1.19 -14.43
CA PRO A 82 2.87 1.94 -13.74
C PRO A 82 1.89 0.92 -13.12
N GLN A 83 1.97 0.73 -11.81
CA GLN A 83 0.76 0.39 -11.05
C GLN A 83 -0.27 1.45 -11.44
N PRO A 84 -1.53 1.11 -11.75
CA PRO A 84 -2.46 2.03 -12.37
C PRO A 84 -2.84 3.11 -11.36
N ASN A 85 -1.99 4.14 -11.27
CA ASN A 85 -2.29 5.45 -10.77
C ASN A 85 -3.27 6.02 -11.79
N GLY A 86 -4.55 5.61 -11.72
CA GLY A 86 -5.60 6.22 -12.50
C GLY A 86 -5.45 7.73 -12.34
N SER A 87 -5.42 8.47 -13.47
CA SER A 87 -5.35 9.92 -13.40
C SER A 87 -6.45 10.42 -12.45
N THR A 88 -6.23 11.55 -11.80
CA THR A 88 -7.23 12.29 -11.02
C THR A 88 -8.65 12.19 -11.58
N GLN A 89 -8.77 12.29 -12.90
CA GLN A 89 -10.00 12.19 -13.66
C GLN A 89 -10.63 10.79 -13.57
N ILE A 90 -9.85 9.71 -13.69
CA ILE A 90 -10.34 8.32 -13.53
C ILE A 90 -10.86 8.08 -12.12
N VAL A 91 -10.17 8.60 -11.10
CA VAL A 91 -10.59 8.46 -9.70
C VAL A 91 -11.91 9.19 -9.45
N ALA A 92 -12.06 10.43 -9.94
CA ALA A 92 -13.29 11.18 -9.83
C ALA A 92 -14.44 10.52 -10.62
N LEU A 93 -14.16 10.01 -11.82
CA LEU A 93 -15.14 9.35 -12.67
C LEU A 93 -15.61 8.03 -12.06
N ARG A 94 -14.70 7.23 -11.50
CA ARG A 94 -15.04 6.05 -10.70
C ARG A 94 -15.95 6.42 -9.54
N GLN A 95 -15.60 7.45 -8.77
CA GLN A 95 -16.41 7.87 -7.62
C GLN A 95 -17.83 8.29 -8.03
N ALA A 96 -17.96 9.00 -9.15
CA ALA A 96 -19.25 9.39 -9.69
C ALA A 96 -20.10 8.18 -10.10
N ILE A 97 -19.51 7.22 -10.82
CA ILE A 97 -20.18 5.99 -11.26
C ILE A 97 -20.53 5.10 -10.07
N VAL A 98 -19.58 4.75 -9.20
CA VAL A 98 -19.82 3.92 -8.01
C VAL A 98 -20.86 4.53 -7.08
N GLY A 99 -20.82 5.86 -6.90
CA GLY A 99 -21.79 6.58 -6.08
C GLY A 99 -23.21 6.58 -6.66
N GLN A 100 -23.36 6.36 -7.96
CA GLN A 100 -24.65 6.20 -8.64
C GLN A 100 -25.12 4.74 -8.66
N GLU A 101 -24.19 3.81 -8.88
CA GLU A 101 -24.48 2.38 -9.07
C GLU A 101 -24.78 1.64 -7.75
N SER A 102 -23.96 1.84 -6.73
CA SER A 102 -24.03 1.07 -5.49
C SER A 102 -24.06 1.92 -4.23
N ASN A 103 -23.95 3.24 -4.38
CA ASN A 103 -23.66 4.15 -3.28
C ASN A 103 -22.42 3.73 -2.46
N GLY A 104 -21.48 2.99 -3.09
CA GLY A 104 -20.24 2.52 -2.45
C GLY A 104 -20.35 1.18 -1.72
N ASP A 105 -21.46 0.45 -1.85
CA ASP A 105 -21.61 -0.89 -1.27
C ASP A 105 -20.94 -1.96 -2.17
N PRO A 106 -19.81 -2.58 -1.75
CA PRO A 106 -19.12 -3.59 -2.54
C PRO A 106 -19.81 -4.96 -2.52
N SER A 107 -20.81 -5.15 -1.65
CA SER A 107 -21.58 -6.38 -1.51
C SER A 107 -22.90 -6.36 -2.29
N LEU A 108 -23.30 -5.19 -2.79
CA LEU A 108 -24.57 -5.00 -3.47
C LEU A 108 -24.68 -5.90 -4.69
N GLN A 109 -25.78 -6.65 -4.76
CA GLN A 109 -26.11 -7.51 -5.89
C GLN A 109 -27.55 -7.25 -6.29
N ASN A 110 -27.78 -7.00 -7.57
CA ASN A 110 -29.13 -6.92 -8.10
C ASN A 110 -29.72 -8.32 -8.23
N ALA A 111 -30.36 -8.79 -7.16
CA ALA A 111 -30.98 -10.10 -7.07
C ALA A 111 -32.27 -10.25 -7.91
N SER A 112 -32.83 -9.15 -8.41
CA SER A 112 -34.18 -9.12 -9.01
C SER A 112 -34.18 -9.06 -10.55
N GLY A 113 -33.01 -8.94 -11.20
CA GLY A 113 -32.97 -8.78 -12.66
C GLY A 113 -31.62 -9.07 -13.30
N SER A 114 -30.73 -8.06 -13.34
CA SER A 114 -29.49 -8.10 -14.13
C SER A 114 -28.37 -8.97 -13.54
N GLY A 115 -28.43 -9.30 -12.25
CA GLY A 115 -27.34 -9.99 -11.55
C GLY A 115 -26.09 -9.12 -11.41
N ALA A 116 -26.17 -7.81 -11.66
CA ALA A 116 -25.06 -6.87 -11.52
C ALA A 116 -24.50 -6.84 -10.09
N MET A 117 -23.18 -6.70 -9.97
CA MET A 117 -22.47 -6.95 -8.71
C MET A 117 -21.51 -5.83 -8.31
N GLY A 118 -21.44 -5.60 -7.00
CA GLY A 118 -20.40 -4.82 -6.35
C GLY A 118 -20.46 -3.32 -6.65
N LEU A 119 -19.33 -2.66 -6.39
CA LEU A 119 -19.20 -1.20 -6.37
C LEU A 119 -19.69 -0.53 -7.65
N GLY A 120 -19.41 -1.13 -8.80
CA GLY A 120 -19.78 -0.59 -10.11
C GLY A 120 -21.00 -1.23 -10.76
N GLN A 121 -21.73 -2.11 -10.04
CA GLN A 121 -22.78 -2.94 -10.62
C GLN A 121 -22.29 -3.64 -11.91
N VAL A 122 -21.14 -4.31 -11.81
CA VAL A 122 -20.53 -5.01 -12.94
C VAL A 122 -21.38 -6.22 -13.31
N MET A 123 -21.77 -6.30 -14.58
CA MET A 123 -22.53 -7.40 -15.11
C MET A 123 -21.73 -8.71 -15.10
N PRO A 124 -22.30 -9.84 -14.64
CA PRO A 124 -21.64 -11.14 -14.59
C PRO A 124 -20.94 -11.57 -15.90
N GLU A 125 -21.55 -11.27 -17.05
CA GLU A 125 -21.03 -11.60 -18.37
C GLU A 125 -19.78 -10.81 -18.76
N ASN A 126 -19.59 -9.63 -18.19
CA ASN A 126 -18.42 -8.78 -18.45
C ASN A 126 -17.20 -9.23 -17.62
N LEU A 127 -17.44 -9.81 -16.43
CA LEU A 127 -16.41 -10.10 -15.45
C LEU A 127 -15.25 -10.97 -16.00
N PRO A 128 -15.47 -12.05 -16.78
CA PRO A 128 -14.36 -12.84 -17.31
C PRO A 128 -13.42 -12.02 -18.22
N SER A 129 -13.97 -11.28 -19.19
CA SER A 129 -13.15 -10.45 -20.10
C SER A 129 -12.45 -9.32 -19.35
N TRP A 130 -13.18 -8.59 -18.50
CA TRP A 130 -12.66 -7.43 -17.78
C TRP A 130 -11.58 -7.82 -16.77
N SER A 131 -11.74 -8.94 -16.06
CA SER A 131 -10.71 -9.43 -15.14
C SER A 131 -9.48 -9.95 -15.88
N ARG A 132 -9.64 -10.63 -17.02
CA ARG A 132 -8.50 -11.04 -17.86
C ARG A 132 -7.70 -9.82 -18.33
N GLU A 133 -8.39 -8.77 -18.79
CA GLU A 133 -7.78 -7.52 -19.24
C GLU A 133 -7.05 -6.80 -18.08
N ALA A 134 -7.69 -6.67 -16.91
CA ALA A 134 -7.16 -5.89 -15.80
C ALA A 134 -6.11 -6.63 -14.95
N LEU A 135 -6.24 -7.96 -14.82
CA LEU A 135 -5.46 -8.78 -13.87
C LEU A 135 -4.60 -9.84 -14.56
N GLY A 136 -4.75 -10.03 -15.88
CA GLY A 136 -4.08 -11.10 -16.64
C GLY A 136 -4.68 -12.49 -16.43
N ARG A 137 -5.79 -12.61 -15.70
CA ARG A 137 -6.53 -13.87 -15.48
C ARG A 137 -8.02 -13.61 -15.26
N GLU A 138 -8.85 -14.60 -15.57
CA GLU A 138 -10.26 -14.57 -15.21
C GLU A 138 -10.44 -14.84 -13.71
N ILE A 139 -11.46 -14.23 -13.12
CA ILE A 139 -11.86 -14.45 -11.72
C ILE A 139 -13.33 -14.83 -11.63
N THR A 140 -13.71 -15.51 -10.55
CA THR A 140 -15.12 -15.85 -10.29
C THR A 140 -15.88 -14.67 -9.69
N GLN A 141 -17.21 -14.71 -9.76
CA GLN A 141 -18.07 -13.72 -9.11
C GLN A 141 -17.84 -13.67 -7.59
N GLN A 142 -17.66 -14.85 -6.97
CA GLN A 142 -17.37 -14.95 -5.54
C GLN A 142 -16.04 -14.28 -5.18
N GLU A 143 -15.00 -14.51 -5.99
CA GLU A 143 -13.69 -13.86 -5.83
C GLU A 143 -13.81 -12.34 -5.98
N PHE A 144 -14.52 -11.87 -7.01
CA PHE A 144 -14.81 -10.46 -7.22
C PHE A 144 -15.55 -9.81 -6.04
N LEU A 145 -16.59 -10.46 -5.51
CA LEU A 145 -17.37 -9.94 -4.38
C LEU A 145 -16.60 -9.99 -3.04
N SER A 146 -15.66 -10.92 -2.89
CA SER A 146 -14.84 -11.05 -1.68
C SER A 146 -13.79 -9.96 -1.46
N SER A 147 -13.51 -9.14 -2.49
CA SER A 147 -12.45 -8.14 -2.41
C SER A 147 -12.86 -6.85 -3.12
N PRO A 148 -13.23 -5.81 -2.35
CA PRO A 148 -13.45 -4.47 -2.90
C PRO A 148 -12.26 -3.96 -3.72
N ASP A 149 -11.03 -4.32 -3.33
CA ASP A 149 -9.82 -3.96 -4.08
C ASP A 149 -9.76 -4.61 -5.47
N LEU A 150 -10.19 -5.86 -5.61
CA LEU A 150 -10.30 -6.51 -6.93
C LEU A 150 -11.37 -5.84 -7.79
N GLN A 151 -12.50 -5.45 -7.18
CA GLN A 151 -13.55 -4.71 -7.89
C GLN A 151 -13.00 -3.38 -8.42
N LEU A 152 -12.33 -2.60 -7.56
CA LEU A 152 -11.74 -1.32 -7.93
C LEU A 152 -10.69 -1.45 -9.03
N LYS A 153 -9.80 -2.45 -8.97
CA LYS A 153 -8.80 -2.68 -10.04
C LYS A 153 -9.43 -2.93 -11.41
N ILE A 154 -10.49 -3.73 -11.44
CA ILE A 154 -11.20 -4.05 -12.69
C ILE A 154 -11.98 -2.82 -13.18
N ILE A 155 -12.70 -2.14 -12.29
CA ILE A 155 -13.48 -0.94 -12.61
C ILE A 155 -12.55 0.19 -13.11
N ASP A 156 -11.45 0.47 -12.41
CA ASP A 156 -10.49 1.51 -12.79
C ASP A 156 -9.86 1.22 -14.16
N HIS A 157 -9.52 -0.03 -14.44
CA HIS A 157 -8.98 -0.43 -15.73
C HIS A 157 -9.96 -0.11 -16.87
N LYS A 158 -11.25 -0.43 -16.69
CA LYS A 158 -12.27 -0.17 -17.72
C LYS A 158 -12.62 1.30 -17.85
N ILE A 159 -12.73 2.04 -16.74
CA ILE A 159 -12.97 3.48 -16.77
C ILE A 159 -11.81 4.20 -17.46
N ASP A 160 -10.56 3.82 -17.20
CA ASP A 160 -9.41 4.40 -17.91
C ASP A 160 -9.49 4.15 -19.41
N GLN A 161 -9.76 2.90 -19.84
CA GLN A 161 -9.95 2.59 -21.26
C GLN A 161 -11.07 3.42 -21.92
N TYR A 162 -12.21 3.56 -21.25
CA TYR A 162 -13.32 4.36 -21.75
C TYR A 162 -12.99 5.85 -21.78
N TRP A 163 -12.25 6.34 -20.79
CA TRP A 163 -11.81 7.73 -20.74
C TRP A 163 -10.90 8.08 -21.91
N GLN A 164 -9.90 7.23 -22.22
CA GLN A 164 -8.96 7.49 -23.32
C GLN A 164 -9.67 7.61 -24.68
N SER A 165 -10.69 6.78 -24.94
CA SER A 165 -11.49 6.89 -26.17
C SER A 165 -12.42 8.09 -26.14
N ALA A 166 -13.09 8.34 -25.01
CA ALA A 166 -14.06 9.41 -24.85
C ALA A 166 -13.44 10.80 -24.97
N ILE A 167 -12.30 11.07 -24.32
CA ILE A 167 -11.66 12.39 -24.34
C ILE A 167 -11.15 12.75 -25.74
N LYS A 168 -10.71 11.74 -26.51
CA LYS A 168 -10.32 11.90 -27.90
C LYS A 168 -11.54 12.21 -28.78
N ALA A 169 -12.63 11.47 -28.63
CA ALA A 169 -13.87 11.71 -29.38
C ALA A 169 -14.49 13.08 -29.07
N ALA A 170 -14.37 13.54 -27.82
CA ALA A 170 -14.82 14.83 -27.35
C ALA A 170 -13.88 16.00 -27.69
N ASN A 171 -12.82 15.78 -28.49
CA ASN A 171 -11.82 16.80 -28.81
C ASN A 171 -11.24 17.52 -27.58
N GLY A 172 -11.04 16.79 -26.48
CA GLY A 172 -10.52 17.33 -25.22
C GLY A 172 -11.58 17.96 -24.29
N ASN A 173 -12.86 18.01 -24.68
CA ASN A 173 -13.94 18.45 -23.80
C ASN A 173 -14.19 17.41 -22.70
N GLN A 174 -13.85 17.77 -21.45
CA GLN A 174 -13.95 16.85 -20.32
C GLN A 174 -15.39 16.53 -19.91
N ASP A 175 -16.30 17.50 -19.98
CA ASP A 175 -17.70 17.25 -19.62
C ASP A 175 -18.34 16.27 -20.60
N GLU A 176 -18.08 16.45 -21.89
CA GLU A 176 -18.53 15.51 -22.92
C GLU A 176 -17.88 14.14 -22.78
N ALA A 177 -16.59 14.08 -22.45
CA ALA A 177 -15.90 12.82 -22.18
C ALA A 177 -16.52 12.05 -21.00
N VAL A 178 -16.88 12.74 -19.92
CA VAL A 178 -17.58 12.13 -18.77
C VAL A 178 -18.95 11.58 -19.18
N LEU A 179 -19.73 12.33 -19.97
CA LEU A 179 -21.03 11.88 -20.47
C LEU A 179 -20.91 10.62 -21.34
N ARG A 180 -19.89 10.56 -22.20
CA ARG A 180 -19.58 9.41 -23.06
C ARG A 180 -19.15 8.19 -22.25
N VAL A 181 -18.30 8.35 -21.25
CA VAL A 181 -17.91 7.23 -20.36
C VAL A 181 -19.11 6.72 -19.57
N ALA A 182 -19.96 7.61 -19.04
CA ALA A 182 -21.16 7.20 -18.33
C ALA A 182 -22.14 6.45 -19.25
N ALA A 183 -22.32 6.89 -20.50
CA ALA A 183 -23.16 6.20 -21.47
C ALA A 183 -22.59 4.83 -21.85
N GLN A 184 -21.27 4.73 -22.03
CA GLN A 184 -20.56 3.48 -22.25
C GLN A 184 -20.72 2.52 -21.08
N TRP A 185 -20.60 3.01 -19.84
CA TRP A 185 -20.76 2.20 -18.63
C TRP A 185 -22.16 1.62 -18.53
N TYR A 186 -23.17 2.46 -18.78
CA TYR A 186 -24.56 2.13 -18.57
C TYR A 186 -25.20 1.31 -19.71
N SER A 187 -24.80 1.58 -20.95
CA SER A 187 -25.46 1.02 -22.15
C SER A 187 -24.52 0.27 -23.09
N GLY A 188 -23.21 0.31 -22.84
CA GLY A 188 -22.20 -0.22 -23.76
C GLY A 188 -21.94 0.64 -25.01
N ASP A 189 -22.63 1.77 -25.17
CA ASP A 189 -22.52 2.65 -26.34
C ASP A 189 -22.23 4.09 -25.90
N PRO A 190 -21.06 4.66 -26.25
CA PRO A 190 -20.65 5.97 -25.76
C PRO A 190 -21.36 7.11 -26.49
N GLU A 191 -21.95 6.86 -27.66
CA GLU A 191 -22.61 7.88 -28.49
C GLU A 191 -24.05 8.16 -28.03
N LYS A 192 -24.61 7.33 -27.15
CA LYS A 192 -26.00 7.46 -26.66
C LYS A 192 -26.17 8.39 -25.46
N TYR A 193 -25.14 9.16 -25.09
CA TYR A 193 -25.19 10.06 -23.92
C TYR A 193 -26.23 11.19 -23.99
N THR A 194 -26.88 11.39 -25.14
CA THR A 194 -28.02 12.31 -25.34
C THR A 194 -29.35 11.60 -25.57
N SER A 195 -29.39 10.26 -25.51
CA SER A 195 -30.61 9.48 -25.72
C SER A 195 -31.55 9.59 -24.54
N THR A 196 -32.73 10.19 -24.76
CA THR A 196 -33.78 10.38 -23.74
C THR A 196 -34.76 9.21 -23.66
N THR A 197 -34.56 8.16 -24.45
CA THR A 197 -35.40 6.94 -24.40
C THR A 197 -35.13 6.18 -23.10
N PRO A 198 -36.14 5.97 -22.23
CA PRO A 198 -36.00 5.16 -21.03
C PRO A 198 -35.57 3.74 -21.37
N GLN A 199 -34.78 3.12 -20.48
CA GLN A 199 -34.34 1.74 -20.65
C GLN A 199 -35.32 0.79 -19.95
N SER A 200 -35.52 -0.40 -20.50
CA SER A 200 -36.23 -1.47 -19.81
C SER A 200 -35.42 -2.74 -19.88
N TRP A 201 -35.24 -3.39 -18.73
CA TRP A 201 -34.53 -4.65 -18.60
C TRP A 201 -35.29 -5.54 -17.64
N ALA A 202 -35.59 -6.78 -18.06
CA ALA A 202 -36.32 -7.77 -17.26
C ALA A 202 -37.68 -7.29 -16.68
N GLY A 203 -38.33 -6.30 -17.31
CA GLY A 203 -39.60 -5.74 -16.86
C GLY A 203 -39.46 -4.52 -15.93
N ASP A 204 -38.25 -4.22 -15.47
CA ASP A 204 -37.95 -3.02 -14.69
C ASP A 204 -37.70 -1.83 -15.61
N SER A 205 -38.14 -0.65 -15.17
CA SER A 205 -37.89 0.62 -15.85
C SER A 205 -36.66 1.27 -15.24
N TYR A 206 -35.73 1.67 -16.11
CA TYR A 206 -34.54 2.39 -15.73
C TYR A 206 -34.48 3.77 -16.42
N PRO A 207 -33.70 4.72 -15.88
CA PRO A 207 -33.52 6.03 -16.48
C PRO A 207 -33.11 5.97 -17.95
N SER A 208 -33.36 7.06 -18.67
CA SER A 208 -32.75 7.21 -20.00
C SER A 208 -31.22 7.31 -19.90
N ILE A 209 -30.52 6.97 -20.97
CA ILE A 209 -29.04 7.06 -20.99
C ILE A 209 -28.60 8.52 -20.78
N ALA A 210 -29.32 9.48 -21.35
CA ALA A 210 -29.08 10.90 -21.11
C ALA A 210 -29.24 11.27 -19.64
N GLU A 211 -30.31 10.82 -18.99
CA GLU A 211 -30.54 11.09 -17.58
C GLU A 211 -29.45 10.46 -16.70
N TYR A 212 -29.12 9.18 -16.93
CA TYR A 212 -28.04 8.49 -16.23
C TYR A 212 -26.72 9.26 -16.38
N SER A 213 -26.32 9.59 -17.62
CA SER A 213 -25.05 10.26 -17.90
C SER A 213 -24.97 11.65 -17.29
N GLN A 214 -26.07 12.41 -17.30
CA GLN A 214 -26.12 13.73 -16.67
C GLN A 214 -25.99 13.65 -15.15
N GLN A 215 -26.60 12.64 -14.51
CA GLN A 215 -26.42 12.42 -13.07
C GLN A 215 -24.97 12.07 -12.73
N VAL A 216 -24.29 11.25 -13.54
CA VAL A 216 -22.86 10.98 -13.38
C VAL A 216 -22.03 12.25 -13.58
N LEU A 217 -22.33 13.08 -14.58
CA LEU A 217 -21.63 14.35 -14.79
C LEU A 217 -21.82 15.31 -13.61
N GLN A 218 -23.03 15.40 -13.06
CA GLN A 218 -23.31 16.22 -11.87
C GLN A 218 -22.50 15.73 -10.66
N ARG A 219 -22.48 14.41 -10.42
CA ARG A 219 -21.66 13.80 -9.36
C ARG A 219 -20.17 14.06 -9.60
N TYR A 220 -19.70 13.91 -10.83
CA TYR A 220 -18.31 14.18 -11.22
C TYR A 220 -17.92 15.64 -10.97
N LYS A 221 -18.80 16.60 -11.28
CA LYS A 221 -18.58 18.04 -11.01
C LYS A 221 -18.66 18.41 -9.54
N ALA A 222 -19.49 17.68 -8.76
CA ALA A 222 -19.62 17.87 -7.32
C ALA A 222 -18.41 17.33 -6.55
N ILE A 223 -17.63 16.42 -7.15
CA ILE A 223 -16.33 16.02 -6.62
C ILE A 223 -15.36 17.21 -6.83
N PRO A 224 -14.83 17.83 -5.77
CA PRO A 224 -14.02 19.04 -5.91
C PRO A 224 -12.77 18.71 -6.74
N GLN A 225 -12.70 19.17 -8.00
CA GLN A 225 -11.56 18.85 -8.88
C GLN A 225 -10.21 19.35 -8.32
N ALA A 226 -10.24 20.39 -7.46
CA ALA A 226 -9.10 20.86 -6.68
C ALA A 226 -8.66 19.90 -5.56
N ALA A 227 -9.55 19.02 -5.07
CA ALA A 227 -9.27 17.97 -4.10
C ALA A 227 -8.93 16.60 -4.74
N VAL A 228 -9.00 16.51 -6.07
CA VAL A 228 -8.61 15.31 -6.82
C VAL A 228 -7.30 15.50 -7.58
N SER A 229 -6.74 16.71 -7.65
CA SER A 229 -5.33 16.87 -8.02
C SER A 229 -4.54 15.87 -7.17
N PRO A 230 -3.62 15.06 -7.73
CA PRO A 230 -2.64 14.47 -6.87
C PRO A 230 -2.01 15.72 -6.24
N ALA A 231 -1.95 15.80 -4.92
CA ALA A 231 -0.65 16.19 -4.42
C ALA A 231 0.28 15.25 -5.17
N LYS A 232 0.99 15.78 -6.18
CA LYS A 232 2.12 15.10 -6.81
C LYS A 232 2.73 14.31 -5.66
N PRO A 233 2.90 12.97 -5.73
CA PRO A 233 3.72 12.29 -4.74
C PRO A 233 5.00 13.08 -4.78
N SER A 234 5.20 13.94 -3.78
CA SER A 234 6.31 14.84 -3.81
C SER A 234 7.42 13.91 -3.43
N ALA A 235 8.02 13.31 -4.46
CA ALA A 235 9.35 12.77 -4.46
C ALA A 235 10.30 13.96 -4.28
N SER A 236 10.16 14.57 -3.11
CA SER A 236 11.00 15.49 -2.38
C SER A 236 10.31 15.65 -1.04
N ILE A 237 10.26 14.55 -0.27
CA ILE A 237 10.06 14.61 1.17
C ILE A 237 11.15 15.56 1.68
N GLY A 238 10.74 16.73 2.17
CA GLY A 238 11.56 17.44 3.15
C GLY A 238 11.82 16.46 4.28
N SER A 239 13.09 16.07 4.43
CA SER A 239 13.59 14.85 5.06
C SER A 239 13.42 14.77 6.59
N SER A 240 12.21 14.89 7.14
CA SER A 240 12.05 14.87 8.60
C SER A 240 10.94 13.97 9.14
N ALA A 241 9.81 13.76 8.45
CA ALA A 241 8.70 13.00 9.03
C ALA A 241 8.99 11.47 9.08
N PRO A 242 8.98 10.83 10.27
CA PRO A 242 9.46 9.46 10.44
C PRO A 242 8.39 8.42 10.07
N ILE A 243 8.24 8.15 8.77
CA ILE A 243 7.33 7.11 8.24
C ILE A 243 7.56 5.75 8.92
N SER A 244 8.81 5.41 9.29
CA SER A 244 9.17 4.16 9.95
C SER A 244 8.57 3.97 11.35
N SER A 245 8.13 5.05 12.00
CA SER A 245 7.49 5.01 13.32
C SER A 245 5.99 4.77 13.24
N VAL A 246 5.39 4.76 12.04
CA VAL A 246 3.96 4.55 11.84
C VAL A 246 3.72 3.13 11.33
N VAL A 247 2.76 2.45 11.95
CA VAL A 247 2.41 1.05 11.67
C VAL A 247 0.95 0.93 11.24
N LYS A 248 0.60 -0.16 10.57
CA LYS A 248 -0.78 -0.53 10.30
C LYS A 248 -1.32 -1.39 11.44
N ILE A 249 -2.59 -1.21 11.76
CA ILE A 249 -3.30 -1.98 12.79
C ILE A 249 -4.50 -2.68 12.17
N TYR A 250 -4.69 -3.94 12.53
CA TYR A 250 -5.83 -4.77 12.16
C TYR A 250 -6.44 -5.38 13.43
N SER A 251 -7.73 -5.11 13.70
CA SER A 251 -8.44 -5.59 14.89
C SER A 251 -9.89 -5.94 14.56
N GLY A 252 -10.28 -7.22 14.65
CA GLY A 252 -11.69 -7.63 14.46
C GLY A 252 -12.32 -7.18 13.13
N GLY A 253 -11.54 -7.10 12.05
CA GLY A 253 -11.98 -6.60 10.74
C GLY A 253 -11.88 -5.07 10.56
N GLU A 254 -11.57 -4.32 11.62
CA GLU A 254 -11.22 -2.90 11.52
C GLU A 254 -9.78 -2.73 11.05
N ILE A 255 -9.57 -1.64 10.31
CA ILE A 255 -8.27 -1.23 9.80
C ILE A 255 -7.99 0.16 10.33
N GLY A 256 -6.80 0.31 10.91
CA GLY A 256 -6.31 1.58 11.39
C GLY A 256 -4.80 1.67 11.26
N SER A 257 -4.27 2.63 12.01
CA SER A 257 -2.86 2.96 12.08
C SER A 257 -2.42 3.05 13.54
N GLY A 258 -1.11 3.04 13.77
CA GLY A 258 -0.52 3.27 15.07
C GLY A 258 0.79 4.03 14.94
N VAL A 259 1.23 4.66 16.02
CA VAL A 259 2.55 5.30 16.11
C VAL A 259 3.35 4.65 17.23
N VAL A 260 4.56 4.22 16.93
CA VAL A 260 5.53 3.75 17.92
C VAL A 260 5.95 4.95 18.78
N VAL A 261 5.55 4.96 20.05
CA VAL A 261 5.78 6.08 20.99
C VAL A 261 6.90 5.77 21.98
N THR A 262 7.15 4.49 22.24
CA THR A 262 8.37 3.99 22.89
C THR A 262 8.82 2.73 22.14
N PRO A 263 10.04 2.21 22.36
CA PRO A 263 10.54 1.08 21.59
C PRO A 263 9.65 -0.17 21.62
N ASN A 264 8.80 -0.33 22.63
CA ASN A 264 7.89 -1.46 22.81
C ASN A 264 6.42 -1.04 23.03
N ARG A 265 6.06 0.21 22.71
CA ARG A 265 4.69 0.73 22.86
C ARG A 265 4.24 1.46 21.61
N ILE A 266 3.02 1.18 21.19
CA ILE A 266 2.34 1.86 20.08
C ILE A 266 1.12 2.58 20.65
N ALA A 267 0.96 3.85 20.30
CA ALA A 267 -0.27 4.59 20.52
C ALA A 267 -1.17 4.47 19.28
N THR A 268 -2.47 4.32 19.49
CA THR A 268 -3.48 4.26 18.42
C THR A 268 -4.82 4.84 18.91
N ALA A 269 -5.80 4.91 18.01
CA ALA A 269 -7.15 5.31 18.34
C ALA A 269 -7.91 4.15 19.01
N ALA A 270 -8.60 4.41 20.12
CA ALA A 270 -9.29 3.38 20.89
C ALA A 270 -10.44 2.75 20.09
N HIS A 271 -11.16 3.52 19.28
CA HIS A 271 -12.26 3.00 18.46
C HIS A 271 -11.82 2.01 17.37
N VAL A 272 -10.54 2.01 16.98
CA VAL A 272 -9.99 1.02 16.04
C VAL A 272 -9.94 -0.37 16.67
N LEU A 273 -9.94 -0.47 18.00
CA LEU A 273 -9.80 -1.72 18.73
C LEU A 273 -11.19 -2.31 19.04
N LYS A 274 -11.68 -3.20 18.17
CA LYS A 274 -12.95 -3.91 18.40
C LYS A 274 -12.87 -4.92 19.53
N ASP A 275 -11.73 -5.59 19.67
CA ASP A 275 -11.49 -6.60 20.69
C ASP A 275 -10.44 -6.11 21.70
N LEU A 276 -10.75 -6.23 23.00
CA LEU A 276 -9.78 -6.01 24.07
C LEU A 276 -8.91 -7.27 24.19
N GLY A 277 -7.74 -7.28 23.56
CA GLY A 277 -6.89 -8.47 23.52
C GLY A 277 -5.61 -8.32 22.71
N GLN A 278 -5.30 -9.33 21.89
CA GLN A 278 -4.21 -9.27 20.91
C GLN A 278 -4.71 -8.70 19.57
N ILE A 279 -3.92 -7.82 18.97
CA ILE A 279 -4.17 -7.24 17.66
C ILE A 279 -3.03 -7.56 16.70
N ASN A 280 -3.33 -7.55 15.40
CA ASN A 280 -2.33 -7.72 14.35
C ASN A 280 -1.78 -6.35 13.96
N ILE A 281 -0.45 -6.27 13.86
CA ILE A 281 0.29 -5.05 13.55
C ILE A 281 1.22 -5.34 12.38
N GLN A 282 1.31 -4.41 11.43
CA GLN A 282 2.27 -4.48 10.34
C GLN A 282 3.17 -3.23 10.34
N ALA A 283 4.49 -3.44 10.44
CA ALA A 283 5.51 -2.41 10.31
C ALA A 283 6.41 -2.74 9.11
N GLY A 284 6.30 -1.94 8.04
CA GLY A 284 6.91 -2.29 6.74
C GLY A 284 6.40 -3.65 6.25
N ASP A 285 7.31 -4.57 5.94
CA ASP A 285 6.98 -5.93 5.49
C ASP A 285 6.80 -6.93 6.65
N GLN A 286 6.93 -6.48 7.90
CA GLN A 286 6.90 -7.37 9.07
C GLN A 286 5.57 -7.28 9.81
N SER A 287 4.88 -8.42 9.91
CA SER A 287 3.67 -8.59 10.70
C SER A 287 3.96 -9.27 12.04
N PHE A 288 3.28 -8.84 13.09
CA PHE A 288 3.42 -9.37 14.45
C PHE A 288 2.18 -9.01 15.28
N THR A 289 2.04 -9.62 16.46
CA THR A 289 0.95 -9.31 17.37
C THR A 289 1.36 -8.31 18.45
N GLY A 290 0.39 -7.55 18.94
CA GLY A 290 0.54 -6.67 20.11
C GLY A 290 -0.62 -6.87 21.07
N ARG A 291 -0.40 -6.61 22.36
CA ARG A 291 -1.39 -6.71 23.42
C ARG A 291 -1.86 -5.32 23.81
N VAL A 292 -3.17 -5.08 23.82
CA VAL A 292 -3.73 -3.83 24.34
C VAL A 292 -3.51 -3.78 25.86
N ILE A 293 -2.82 -2.75 26.35
CA ILE A 293 -2.49 -2.61 27.78
C ILE A 293 -3.16 -1.40 28.44
N ALA A 294 -3.62 -0.44 27.65
CA ALA A 294 -4.45 0.65 28.12
C ALA A 294 -5.44 1.08 27.03
N THR A 295 -6.62 1.49 27.47
CA THR A 295 -7.62 2.12 26.62
C THR A 295 -8.32 3.21 27.41
N ASP A 296 -8.44 4.38 26.82
CA ASP A 296 -9.17 5.52 27.34
C ASP A 296 -10.15 6.00 26.27
N ARG A 297 -11.40 5.55 26.38
CA ARG A 297 -12.44 5.90 25.42
C ARG A 297 -12.87 7.37 25.52
N SER A 298 -12.56 8.07 26.62
CA SER A 298 -12.90 9.49 26.76
C SER A 298 -12.01 10.37 25.88
N THR A 299 -10.75 9.98 25.70
CA THR A 299 -9.77 10.65 24.82
C THR A 299 -9.59 9.94 23.48
N ASP A 300 -10.23 8.78 23.31
CA ASP A 300 -10.08 7.88 22.17
C ASP A 300 -8.64 7.37 21.97
N LEU A 301 -7.87 7.26 23.07
CA LEU A 301 -6.49 6.79 23.05
C LEU A 301 -6.39 5.32 23.50
N ALA A 302 -5.56 4.54 22.84
CA ALA A 302 -5.13 3.24 23.33
C ALA A 302 -3.62 3.04 23.21
N ILE A 303 -3.07 2.27 24.15
CA ILE A 303 -1.66 1.87 24.18
C ILE A 303 -1.58 0.35 24.00
N VAL A 304 -0.74 -0.05 23.05
CA VAL A 304 -0.47 -1.44 22.69
C VAL A 304 0.98 -1.77 22.99
N GLU A 305 1.20 -2.84 23.75
CA GLU A 305 2.51 -3.42 24.03
C GLU A 305 2.89 -4.45 22.98
N VAL A 306 4.15 -4.44 22.55
CA VAL A 306 4.69 -5.40 21.59
C VAL A 306 5.95 -6.05 22.14
N GLN A 307 6.15 -7.33 21.85
CA GLN A 307 7.32 -8.10 22.29
C GLN A 307 8.49 -7.96 21.31
N ARG A 308 8.81 -6.71 20.94
CA ARG A 308 9.93 -6.38 20.05
C ARG A 308 10.32 -4.92 20.18
N THR A 309 11.53 -4.61 19.74
CA THR A 309 12.03 -3.24 19.65
C THR A 309 11.71 -2.64 18.28
N LEU A 310 11.04 -1.49 18.29
CA LEU A 310 10.71 -0.66 17.14
C LEU A 310 11.36 0.72 17.30
N ALA A 311 11.51 1.46 16.20
CA ALA A 311 12.02 2.82 16.24
C ALA A 311 10.89 3.79 16.63
N PRO A 312 10.95 4.45 17.81
CA PRO A 312 9.91 5.37 18.23
C PRO A 312 9.97 6.70 17.48
N ALA A 313 8.82 7.34 17.31
CA ALA A 313 8.72 8.72 16.90
C ALA A 313 9.29 9.65 17.98
N ARG A 314 9.88 10.78 17.57
CA ARG A 314 10.25 11.85 18.51
C ARG A 314 8.99 12.62 18.89
N LEU A 315 8.56 12.55 20.15
CA LEU A 315 7.43 13.36 20.63
C LEU A 315 7.88 14.82 20.80
N THR A 316 7.05 15.76 20.33
CA THR A 316 7.29 17.17 20.62
C THR A 316 7.05 17.46 22.10
N LYS A 317 7.87 18.35 22.66
CA LYS A 317 7.71 18.89 24.03
C LYS A 317 7.15 20.31 24.04
N VAL A 318 6.95 20.89 22.86
CA VAL A 318 6.52 22.28 22.69
C VAL A 318 5.12 22.27 22.12
N GLN A 319 4.29 23.21 22.58
CA GLN A 319 2.95 23.35 22.03
C GLN A 319 3.03 23.77 20.55
N PRO A 320 2.36 23.03 19.65
CA PRO A 320 2.40 23.33 18.22
C PRO A 320 1.70 24.68 17.91
N THR A 321 2.20 25.38 16.90
CA THR A 321 1.76 26.75 16.56
C THR A 321 0.70 26.73 15.46
N VAL A 322 -0.46 27.34 15.70
CA VAL A 322 -1.53 27.41 14.69
C VAL A 322 -1.02 28.08 13.41
N GLY A 323 -1.35 27.48 12.25
CA GLY A 323 -0.90 27.91 10.94
C GLY A 323 0.39 27.25 10.45
N GLU A 324 1.12 26.54 11.32
CA GLU A 324 2.31 25.78 10.93
C GLU A 324 1.95 24.58 10.04
N GLN A 325 2.90 24.18 9.20
CA GLN A 325 2.74 23.03 8.33
C GLN A 325 2.84 21.74 9.17
N VAL A 326 1.93 20.83 8.88
CA VAL A 326 1.83 19.52 9.54
C VAL A 326 1.66 18.43 8.52
N THR A 327 2.19 17.25 8.83
CA THR A 327 2.09 16.05 8.01
C THR A 327 1.35 14.97 8.78
N ALA A 328 0.19 14.54 8.28
CA ALA A 328 -0.54 13.38 8.80
C ALA A 328 -0.04 12.11 8.09
N ILE A 329 0.28 11.06 8.85
CA ILE A 329 0.80 9.80 8.33
C ILE A 329 -0.05 8.66 8.89
N GLY A 330 -0.55 7.79 8.01
CA GLY A 330 -1.37 6.63 8.39
C GLY A 330 -1.60 5.69 7.21
N ASN A 331 -2.52 4.74 7.37
CA ASN A 331 -2.88 3.70 6.40
C ASN A 331 -4.27 3.94 5.79
N PRO A 332 -4.47 5.04 5.05
CA PRO A 332 -5.78 5.36 4.49
C PRO A 332 -6.27 4.23 3.59
N ARG A 333 -7.50 3.78 3.81
CA ARG A 333 -8.22 2.75 3.05
C ARG A 333 -7.44 1.45 2.88
N ASN A 334 -6.52 1.15 3.80
CA ASN A 334 -5.61 0.01 3.74
C ASN A 334 -4.63 0.01 2.55
N GLN A 335 -4.37 1.15 1.93
CA GLN A 335 -3.55 1.26 0.71
C GLN A 335 -2.06 1.51 0.99
N GLY A 336 -1.59 1.16 2.19
CA GLY A 336 -0.21 1.41 2.61
C GLY A 336 -0.07 2.68 3.43
N ILE A 337 1.10 2.83 4.07
CA ILE A 337 1.41 4.03 4.85
C ILE A 337 1.62 5.20 3.88
N GLN A 338 0.80 6.23 4.04
CA GLN A 338 0.80 7.44 3.21
C GLN A 338 0.90 8.67 4.10
N ALA A 339 1.47 9.72 3.53
CA ALA A 339 1.60 11.03 4.16
C ALA A 339 0.78 12.07 3.40
N THR A 340 0.04 12.88 4.13
CA THR A 340 -0.66 14.06 3.61
C THR A 340 -0.25 15.29 4.38
N THR A 341 -0.24 16.44 3.73
CA THR A 341 0.28 17.67 4.32
C THR A 341 -0.82 18.72 4.36
N GLY A 342 -0.85 19.51 5.42
CA GLY A 342 -1.79 20.62 5.60
C GLY A 342 -1.32 21.54 6.72
N LYS A 343 -2.22 22.37 7.25
CA LYS A 343 -1.88 23.31 8.32
C LYS A 343 -2.55 22.93 9.62
N LEU A 344 -1.90 23.22 10.73
CA LEU A 344 -2.51 23.18 12.04
C LEU A 344 -3.58 24.29 12.13
N THR A 345 -4.82 23.94 12.47
CA THR A 345 -5.93 24.90 12.57
C THR A 345 -6.32 25.21 14.00
N SER A 346 -6.06 24.30 14.94
CA SER A 346 -6.15 24.56 16.38
C SER A 346 -5.25 23.61 17.17
N ALA A 347 -4.80 24.04 18.35
CA ALA A 347 -4.00 23.22 19.25
C ALA A 347 -4.41 23.46 20.70
N SER A 348 -5.07 22.47 21.30
CA SER A 348 -5.53 22.49 22.69
C SER A 348 -5.33 21.13 23.33
N ILE A 349 -4.89 21.12 24.59
CA ILE A 349 -4.75 19.87 25.34
C ILE A 349 -6.14 19.28 25.64
N MET A 350 -7.10 20.12 26.01
CA MET A 350 -8.43 19.68 26.43
C MET A 350 -9.35 19.34 25.25
N SER A 351 -9.32 20.16 24.20
CA SER A 351 -10.21 19.99 23.04
C SER A 351 -9.55 19.30 21.85
N GLY A 352 -8.28 18.91 21.99
CA GLY A 352 -7.50 18.25 20.96
C GLY A 352 -6.86 19.20 19.95
N VAL A 353 -6.26 18.60 18.92
CA VAL A 353 -5.62 19.28 17.81
C VAL A 353 -6.50 19.15 16.57
N THR A 354 -6.66 20.23 15.80
CA THR A 354 -7.30 20.16 14.48
C THR A 354 -6.33 20.58 13.38
N HIS A 355 -6.47 20.00 12.20
CA HIS A 355 -5.63 20.32 11.04
C HIS A 355 -6.38 20.19 9.71
N SER A 356 -5.80 20.78 8.66
CA SER A 356 -6.30 20.66 7.28
C SER A 356 -5.61 19.57 6.44
N ALA A 357 -4.65 18.83 7.01
CA ALA A 357 -4.03 17.70 6.30
C ALA A 357 -5.07 16.57 6.09
N PRO A 358 -5.40 16.15 4.86
CA PRO A 358 -6.45 15.15 4.63
C PRO A 358 -6.13 13.80 5.27
N ILE A 359 -7.07 13.24 6.02
CA ILE A 359 -7.01 11.87 6.54
C ILE A 359 -8.28 11.12 6.11
N PHE A 360 -8.20 9.79 6.03
CA PHE A 360 -9.29 8.95 5.51
C PHE A 360 -9.55 7.77 6.47
N PRO A 361 -10.65 7.00 6.31
CA PRO A 361 -10.81 5.74 7.04
C PRO A 361 -9.53 4.90 6.95
N GLY A 362 -9.06 4.33 8.06
CA GLY A 362 -7.75 3.66 8.16
C GLY A 362 -6.58 4.56 8.59
N SER A 363 -6.68 5.88 8.46
CA SER A 363 -5.72 6.84 9.03
C SER A 363 -5.86 7.00 10.55
N SER A 364 -6.99 6.61 11.13
CA SER A 364 -7.23 6.64 12.58
C SER A 364 -6.17 5.83 13.32
N GLY A 365 -5.58 6.44 14.36
CA GLY A 365 -4.43 5.98 15.11
C GLY A 365 -3.07 6.34 14.49
N GLY A 366 -3.03 6.96 13.31
CA GLY A 366 -1.82 7.43 12.65
C GLY A 366 -1.27 8.71 13.27
N GLY A 367 -0.04 9.10 12.92
CA GLY A 367 0.63 10.25 13.52
C GLY A 367 0.38 11.56 12.79
N LEU A 368 0.30 12.66 13.53
CA LEU A 368 0.39 14.02 13.03
C LEU A 368 1.76 14.58 13.44
N PHE A 369 2.54 15.07 12.47
CA PHE A 369 3.91 15.50 12.67
C PHE A 369 4.10 16.96 12.27
N ASN A 370 4.97 17.68 12.98
CA ASN A 370 5.43 19.01 12.55
C ASN A 370 6.57 18.90 11.53
N ASP A 371 7.00 20.04 10.97
CA ASP A 371 8.09 20.10 9.97
C ASP A 371 9.45 19.60 10.49
N ARG A 372 9.63 19.50 11.81
CA ARG A 372 10.82 18.92 12.45
C ARG A 372 10.76 17.40 12.55
N GLY A 373 9.68 16.77 12.06
CA GLY A 373 9.45 15.34 12.18
C GLY A 373 9.03 14.89 13.58
N GLU A 374 8.62 15.82 14.43
CA GLU A 374 8.18 15.50 15.78
C GLU A 374 6.69 15.19 15.77
N LEU A 375 6.30 14.13 16.46
CA LEU A 375 4.89 13.81 16.70
C LEU A 375 4.27 14.93 17.52
N ILE A 376 3.17 15.49 17.03
CA ILE A 376 2.34 16.48 17.72
C ILE A 376 0.99 15.90 18.14
N GLY A 377 0.56 14.79 17.53
CA GLY A 377 -0.61 14.06 17.99
C GLY A 377 -0.92 12.77 17.23
N ILE A 378 -1.99 12.07 17.65
CA ILE A 378 -2.52 10.85 17.03
C ILE A 378 -3.85 11.17 16.36
N ASN A 379 -3.95 10.99 15.05
CA ASN A 379 -5.17 11.22 14.27
C ASN A 379 -6.26 10.26 14.74
N ILE A 380 -7.47 10.74 15.01
CA ILE A 380 -8.58 9.91 15.50
C ILE A 380 -9.82 9.97 14.63
N ARG A 381 -10.12 11.12 14.04
CA ARG A 381 -11.29 11.24 13.15
C ARG A 381 -11.13 12.42 12.22
N ALA A 382 -11.84 12.36 11.11
CA ALA A 382 -12.04 13.50 10.23
C ALA A 382 -13.50 13.96 10.28
N ASP A 383 -13.65 15.25 10.10
CA ASP A 383 -14.92 15.90 9.79
C ASP A 383 -15.05 15.97 8.29
N TYR A 384 -16.17 15.49 7.79
CA TYR A 384 -16.50 15.43 6.37
C TYR A 384 -17.82 16.15 6.15
N ALA A 385 -17.98 16.75 4.97
CA ALA A 385 -19.27 17.27 4.52
C ALA A 385 -20.29 16.13 4.37
N ASP A 386 -19.84 14.94 3.96
CA ASP A 386 -20.61 13.69 3.96
C ASP A 386 -19.84 12.63 4.77
N PRO A 387 -20.19 12.44 6.06
CA PRO A 387 -19.51 11.50 6.96
C PRO A 387 -19.61 10.03 6.53
N ASP A 388 -20.75 9.61 5.99
CA ASP A 388 -20.99 8.21 5.62
C ASP A 388 -20.10 7.79 4.44
N LYS A 389 -19.78 8.74 3.56
CA LYS A 389 -18.92 8.51 2.39
C LYS A 389 -17.48 8.94 2.60
N ALA A 390 -17.17 9.58 3.73
CA ALA A 390 -15.89 10.21 4.01
C ALA A 390 -15.43 11.15 2.86
N THR A 391 -16.36 11.97 2.35
CA THR A 391 -16.11 12.92 1.24
C THR A 391 -16.30 14.37 1.68
N GLY A 392 -15.60 15.28 1.01
CA GLY A 392 -15.57 16.70 1.40
C GLY A 392 -14.88 16.88 2.75
N PHE A 393 -13.62 16.42 2.87
CA PHE A 393 -12.82 16.60 4.09
C PHE A 393 -12.81 18.07 4.52
N ILE A 394 -13.24 18.32 5.75
CA ILE A 394 -13.31 19.64 6.37
C ILE A 394 -12.09 19.84 7.28
N SER A 395 -11.86 18.90 8.19
CA SER A 395 -10.74 18.95 9.13
C SER A 395 -10.45 17.58 9.73
N GLY A 396 -9.18 17.35 10.08
CA GLY A 396 -8.76 16.21 10.87
C GLY A 396 -8.66 16.59 12.34
N ARG A 397 -8.92 15.63 13.22
CA ARG A 397 -8.74 15.76 14.67
C ARG A 397 -7.71 14.75 15.18
N ALA A 398 -6.85 15.22 16.07
CA ALA A 398 -5.80 14.44 16.69
C ALA A 398 -5.71 14.63 18.21
N ILE A 399 -5.32 13.57 18.91
CA ILE A 399 -5.00 13.57 20.34
C ILE A 399 -3.61 14.19 20.53
N PRO A 400 -3.46 15.25 21.33
CA PRO A 400 -2.18 15.95 21.47
C PRO A 400 -1.17 15.14 22.30
N THR A 401 0.13 15.29 22.01
CA THR A 401 1.19 14.53 22.69
C THR A 401 1.18 14.56 24.22
N PRO A 402 0.81 15.66 24.93
CA PRO A 402 0.75 15.65 26.39
C PRO A 402 -0.22 14.61 26.96
N VAL A 403 -1.33 14.33 26.26
CA VAL A 403 -2.29 13.29 26.67
C VAL A 403 -1.67 11.89 26.53
N ILE A 404 -0.88 11.68 25.48
CA ILE A 404 -0.14 10.43 25.25
C ILE A 404 0.92 10.24 26.32
N THR A 405 1.72 11.27 26.59
CA THR A 405 2.78 11.23 27.62
C THR A 405 2.20 10.93 29.00
N ALA A 406 1.13 11.64 29.40
CA ALA A 406 0.48 11.38 30.69
C ALA A 406 -0.06 9.94 30.80
N ARG A 407 -0.57 9.37 29.69
CA ARG A 407 -1.04 7.98 29.67
C ARG A 407 0.12 6.98 29.78
N LEU A 408 1.25 7.27 29.16
CA LEU A 408 2.46 6.43 29.25
C LEU A 408 3.09 6.48 30.64
N GLU A 409 3.06 7.62 31.32
CA GLU A 409 3.58 7.78 32.68
C GLU A 409 2.71 7.08 33.74
N ALA A 410 1.42 6.88 33.46
CA ALA A 410 0.49 6.19 34.34
C ALA A 410 0.54 4.65 34.25
N LEU A 411 1.32 4.10 33.31
CA LEU A 411 1.51 2.68 33.05
C LEU A 411 2.84 2.18 33.63
#